data_AF-A0A5S3VSZ9-F1
#
_entry.id   AF-A0A5S3VSZ9-F1
#
_cell.length_a   1.000
_cell.length_b   1.000
_cell.length_c   1.000
_cell.angle_alpha   90.00
_cell.angle_beta   90.00
_cell.angle_gamma   90.00
#
_symmetry.space_group_name_H-M   'P 1'
#
loop_
_entity.id
_entity.type
_entity.pdbx_description
1 polymer ?
#
loop_
_entity_poly.entity_id
_entity_poly.type
_entity_poly.pdbx_seq_one_letter_code
_entity_poly.pdbx_strand_id
1 'polypeptide(L)'
;IRATLIPAVTVPVALVGSFMFLLAMGYSINLLTLLALVLAIGLVVDDAIVMLENIHRRIELGEPPLLAAYRGAREVGFAIIATTLVLISVFVPLVFMEGRIGALFT
;
A
#
# COMPACT_ATOMS: atom_id res chain seq x y z
N ILE A 1 17.17 -0.83 13.57
CA ILE A 1 15.97 -0.55 14.42
C ILE A 1 15.10 0.56 13.82
N ARG A 2 15.63 1.76 13.51
CA ARG A 2 14.81 2.86 12.96
C ARG A 2 14.11 2.53 11.64
N ALA A 3 14.75 1.74 10.77
CA ALA A 3 14.16 1.30 9.50
C ALA A 3 12.90 0.43 9.69
N THR A 4 12.92 -0.47 10.67
CA THR A 4 11.83 -1.42 10.94
C THR A 4 10.57 -0.75 11.51
N LEU A 5 10.69 0.46 12.06
CA LEU A 5 9.55 1.23 12.57
C LEU A 5 8.62 1.73 11.45
N ILE A 6 9.15 1.96 10.25
CA ILE A 6 8.36 2.53 9.17
C ILE A 6 7.26 1.54 8.74
N PRO A 7 7.56 0.27 8.35
CA PRO A 7 6.50 -0.71 8.07
C PRO A 7 5.58 -0.96 9.26
N ALA A 8 6.12 -0.95 10.48
CA ALA A 8 5.34 -1.19 11.70
C ALA A 8 4.24 -0.15 11.93
N VAL A 9 4.43 1.09 11.47
CA VAL A 9 3.41 2.15 11.54
C VAL A 9 2.54 2.15 10.29
N THR A 10 3.10 1.87 9.11
CA THR A 10 2.34 1.86 7.85
C THR A 10 1.22 0.82 7.85
N VAL A 11 1.46 -0.38 8.39
CA VAL A 11 0.45 -1.46 8.41
C VAL A 11 -0.81 -1.09 9.20
N PRO A 12 -0.73 -0.65 10.47
CA PRO A 12 -1.91 -0.19 11.21
C PRO A 12 -2.66 0.95 10.51
N VAL A 13 -1.93 1.92 9.94
CA VAL A 13 -2.55 3.06 9.24
C VAL A 13 -3.33 2.59 8.01
N ALA A 14 -2.75 1.68 7.22
CA ALA A 14 -3.41 1.09 6.06
C ALA A 14 -4.66 0.31 6.45
N LEU A 15 -4.58 -0.52 7.49
CA LEU A 15 -5.71 -1.30 8.01
C LEU A 15 -6.86 -0.40 8.47
N VAL A 16 -6.57 0.64 9.26
CA VAL A 16 -7.58 1.60 9.71
C VAL A 16 -8.23 2.28 8.50
N GLY A 17 -7.43 2.69 7.51
CA GLY A 17 -7.94 3.23 6.24
C GLY A 17 -8.88 2.27 5.51
N SER A 18 -8.49 1.01 5.36
CA SER A 18 -9.30 -0.02 4.70
C SER A 18 -10.61 -0.29 5.45
N PHE A 19 -10.59 -0.39 6.79
CA PHE A 19 -11.80 -0.59 7.58
C PHE A 19 -12.74 0.63 7.53
N MET A 20 -12.20 1.84 7.56
CA MET A 20 -13.02 3.06 7.37
C MET A 20 -13.72 3.05 6.01
N PHE A 21 -13.02 2.62 4.96
CA PHE A 21 -13.60 2.53 3.61
C PHE A 21 -14.70 1.45 3.52
N LEU A 22 -14.46 0.26 4.09
CA LEU A 22 -15.48 -0.80 4.15
C LEU A 22 -16.73 -0.33 4.91
N LEU A 23 -16.53 0.36 6.04
CA LEU A 23 -17.63 0.91 6.84
C LEU A 23 -18.40 1.99 6.08
N ALA A 24 -17.71 2.86 5.33
CA ALA A 24 -18.33 3.90 4.52
C ALA A 24 -19.16 3.33 3.35
N MET A 25 -18.75 2.20 2.78
CA MET A 25 -19.49 1.51 1.71
C MET A 25 -20.52 0.48 2.23
N GLY A 26 -20.60 0.27 3.56
CA GLY A 26 -21.53 -0.68 4.16
C GLY A 26 -21.19 -2.15 3.91
N TYR A 27 -19.94 -2.47 3.54
CA TYR A 27 -19.48 -3.85 3.34
C TYR A 27 -19.27 -4.56 4.68
N SER A 28 -19.56 -5.87 4.70
CA SER A 28 -19.37 -6.72 5.88
C SER A 28 -17.95 -7.28 5.96
N ILE A 29 -17.48 -7.57 7.18
CA ILE A 29 -16.22 -8.30 7.35
C ILE A 29 -16.49 -9.80 7.18
N ASN A 30 -16.02 -10.36 6.07
CA ASN A 30 -16.10 -11.78 5.74
C ASN A 30 -14.72 -12.33 5.33
N LEU A 31 -14.62 -13.64 5.07
CA LEU A 31 -13.35 -14.28 4.69
C LEU A 31 -12.70 -13.65 3.46
N LEU A 32 -13.49 -13.11 2.53
CA LEU A 32 -13.00 -12.50 1.28
C LEU A 32 -12.40 -11.13 1.56
N THR A 33 -13.06 -10.31 2.37
CA THR A 33 -12.50 -9.03 2.84
C THR A 33 -11.24 -9.23 3.66
N LEU A 34 -11.18 -10.29 4.49
CA LEU A 34 -9.96 -10.62 5.25
C LEU A 34 -8.82 -11.05 4.32
N LEU A 35 -9.11 -11.86 3.29
CA LEU A 35 -8.12 -12.22 2.27
C LEU A 35 -7.61 -10.99 1.51
N ALA A 36 -8.52 -10.07 1.13
CA ALA A 36 -8.16 -8.82 0.48
C ALA A 36 -7.30 -7.92 1.38
N LEU A 37 -7.61 -7.84 2.68
CA LEU A 37 -6.80 -7.10 3.65
C LEU A 37 -5.38 -7.69 3.78
N VAL A 38 -5.23 -9.02 3.81
CA VAL A 38 -3.91 -9.67 3.87
C VAL A 38 -3.08 -9.32 2.62
N LEU A 39 -3.69 -9.35 1.44
CA LEU A 39 -3.02 -8.93 0.20
C LEU A 39 -2.66 -7.43 0.22
N ALA A 40 -3.58 -6.58 0.67
CA ALA A 40 -3.37 -5.13 0.75
C ALA A 40 -2.20 -4.78 1.69
N ILE A 41 -2.06 -5.47 2.83
CA ILE A 41 -0.91 -5.30 3.73
C ILE A 41 0.40 -5.57 2.98
N GLY A 42 0.47 -6.66 2.22
CA GLY A 42 1.68 -7.02 1.46
C GLY A 42 2.06 -5.94 0.44
N LEU A 43 1.08 -5.43 -0.31
CA LEU A 43 1.28 -4.38 -1.30
C LEU A 43 1.76 -3.06 -0.68
N VAL A 44 1.13 -2.63 0.42
CA VAL A 44 1.48 -1.37 1.09
C VAL A 44 2.85 -1.45 1.77
N VAL A 45 3.19 -2.61 2.34
CA VAL A 45 4.50 -2.82 2.98
C VAL A 45 5.62 -2.81 1.96
N ASP A 46 5.42 -3.39 0.78
CA ASP A 46 6.42 -3.39 -0.29
C ASP A 46 6.80 -1.97 -0.71
N ASP A 47 5.81 -1.11 -1.00
CA ASP A 47 6.04 0.29 -1.36
C ASP A 47 6.79 1.07 -0.26
N ALA A 48 6.42 0.83 1.01
CA ALA A 48 7.07 1.47 2.15
C ALA A 48 8.52 1.02 2.32
N ILE A 49 8.81 -0.27 2.12
CA ILE A 49 10.16 -0.83 2.19
C ILE A 49 11.02 -0.29 1.04
N VAL A 50 10.52 -0.31 -0.19
CA VAL A 50 11.24 0.18 -1.38
C VAL A 50 11.63 1.66 -1.21
N MET A 51 10.71 2.49 -0.71
CA MET A 51 11.02 3.90 -0.46
C MET A 51 12.06 4.07 0.64
N LEU A 52 11.91 3.33 1.74
CA LEU A 52 12.85 3.38 2.86
C LEU A 52 14.25 2.97 2.44
N GLU A 53 14.37 1.86 1.71
CA GLU A 53 15.65 1.30 1.28
C GLU A 53 16.36 2.28 0.34
N ASN A 54 15.63 2.94 -0.55
CA ASN A 54 16.21 3.97 -1.40
C ASN A 54 16.71 5.21 -0.62
N ILE A 55 15.94 5.67 0.37
CA ILE A 55 16.35 6.78 1.24
C ILE A 55 17.58 6.37 2.07
N HIS A 56 17.57 5.16 2.64
CA HIS A 56 18.68 4.66 3.44
C HIS A 56 19.96 4.53 2.63
N ARG A 57 19.88 3.97 1.43
CA ARG A 57 20.99 3.89 0.46
C ARG A 57 21.59 5.27 0.19
N ARG A 58 20.76 6.31 0.04
CA ARG A 58 21.24 7.70 -0.18
C ARG A 58 21.91 8.31 1.04
N ILE A 59 21.44 7.99 2.24
CA ILE A 59 22.09 8.40 3.50
C ILE A 59 23.48 7.75 3.61
N GLU A 60 23.61 6.47 3.23
CA GLU A 60 24.89 5.77 3.21
C GLU A 60 25.87 6.34 2.18
N LEU A 61 25.36 6.88 1.07
CA LEU A 61 26.15 7.64 0.09
C LEU A 61 26.58 9.04 0.57
N GLY A 62 26.24 9.42 1.81
CA GLY A 62 26.66 10.67 2.44
C GLY A 62 25.69 11.84 2.26
N GLU A 63 24.49 11.62 1.71
CA GLU A 63 23.48 12.68 1.64
C GLU A 63 22.87 12.96 3.05
N PRO A 64 22.62 14.23 3.41
CA PRO A 64 21.94 14.55 4.66
C PRO A 64 20.50 13.98 4.65
N PRO A 65 19.96 13.50 5.80
CA PRO A 65 18.71 12.73 5.84
C PRO A 65 17.51 13.40 5.16
N LEU A 66 17.35 14.72 5.30
CA LEU A 66 16.26 15.46 4.67
C LEU A 66 16.39 15.48 3.14
N LEU A 67 17.61 15.63 2.64
CA LEU A 67 17.89 15.65 1.20
C LEU A 67 17.76 14.24 0.61
N ALA A 68 18.24 13.23 1.33
CA ALA A 68 18.09 11.83 0.97
C ALA A 68 16.62 11.42 0.90
N ALA A 69 15.79 11.88 1.84
CA ALA A 69 14.34 11.66 1.81
C ALA A 69 13.68 12.27 0.57
N TYR A 70 13.98 13.54 0.26
CA TYR A 70 13.42 14.23 -0.88
C TYR A 70 13.84 13.61 -2.22
N ARG A 71 15.15 13.35 -2.40
CA ARG A 71 15.68 12.75 -3.62
C ARG A 71 15.27 11.28 -3.77
N GLY A 72 15.29 10.55 -2.66
CA GLY A 72 14.85 9.16 -2.61
C GLY A 72 13.39 9.01 -3.01
N ALA A 73 12.51 9.85 -2.45
CA ALA A 73 11.10 9.87 -2.81
C ALA A 73 10.88 10.26 -4.28
N ARG A 74 11.64 11.21 -4.85
CA ARG A 74 11.52 11.56 -6.28
C ARG A 74 11.98 10.46 -7.22
N GLU A 75 12.96 9.65 -6.83
CA GLU A 75 13.50 8.58 -7.66
C GLU A 75 12.54 7.39 -7.76
N VAL A 76 11.97 6.94 -6.63
CA VAL A 76 11.05 5.79 -6.61
C VAL A 76 9.57 6.17 -6.69
N GLY A 77 9.21 7.42 -6.42
CA GLY A 77 7.82 7.85 -6.30
C GLY A 77 7.01 7.64 -7.58
N PHE A 78 7.62 7.84 -8.76
CA PHE A 78 6.95 7.54 -10.02
C PHE A 78 6.63 6.04 -10.17
N ALA A 79 7.56 5.17 -9.77
CA ALA A 79 7.36 3.73 -9.84
C ALA A 79 6.23 3.27 -8.91
N ILE A 80 6.19 3.76 -7.67
CA ILE A 80 5.15 3.44 -6.68
C ILE A 80 3.76 3.92 -7.15
N ILE A 81 3.68 5.11 -7.74
CA ILE A 81 2.42 5.61 -8.30
C ILE A 81 1.98 4.74 -9.49
N ALA A 82 2.92 4.36 -10.35
CA ALA A 82 2.62 3.52 -11.51
C ALA A 82 2.10 2.14 -11.10
N THR A 83 2.75 1.46 -10.15
CA THR A 83 2.30 0.15 -9.64
C THR A 83 0.93 0.25 -8.98
N THR A 84 0.70 1.30 -8.19
CA THR A 84 -0.61 1.57 -7.58
C THR A 84 -1.70 1.75 -8.64
N LEU A 85 -1.44 2.52 -9.70
CA LEU A 85 -2.39 2.72 -10.80
C LEU A 85 -2.67 1.44 -11.57
N VAL A 86 -1.67 0.58 -11.76
CA VAL A 86 -1.85 -0.74 -12.37
C VAL A 86 -2.79 -1.59 -11.52
N LEU A 87 -2.58 -1.63 -10.19
CA LEU A 87 -3.46 -2.35 -9.27
C LEU A 87 -4.89 -1.81 -9.33
N ILE A 88 -5.07 -0.49 -9.28
CA ILE A 88 -6.39 0.15 -9.42
C ILE A 88 -7.03 -0.26 -10.76
N SER A 89 -6.28 -0.24 -11.86
CA SER A 89 -6.79 -0.60 -13.19
C SER A 89 -7.25 -2.07 -13.28
N VAL A 90 -6.64 -2.96 -12.50
CA VAL A 90 -7.03 -4.37 -12.43
C VAL A 90 -8.22 -4.59 -11.49
N PHE A 91 -8.22 -3.97 -10.31
CA PHE A 91 -9.22 -4.24 -9.28
C PHE A 91 -10.51 -3.41 -9.42
N VAL A 92 -10.45 -2.18 -9.93
CA VAL A 92 -11.63 -1.33 -10.09
C VAL A 92 -12.68 -1.99 -11.00
N PRO A 93 -12.35 -2.52 -12.20
CA PRO A 93 -13.33 -3.19 -13.03
C PRO A 93 -13.96 -4.41 -12.35
N LEU A 94 -13.18 -5.17 -11.57
CA LEU A 94 -13.67 -6.37 -10.87
C LEU A 94 -14.76 -6.03 -9.84
N VAL A 95 -14.67 -4.88 -9.18
CA VAL A 95 -15.70 -4.42 -8.22
C VAL A 95 -17.02 -4.09 -8.91
N PHE A 96 -16.99 -3.65 -10.17
CA PHE A 96 -18.19 -3.33 -10.96
C PHE A 96 -18.76 -4.52 -11.73
N MET A 97 -18.13 -5.69 -11.70
CA MET A 97 -18.65 -6.88 -12.37
C MET A 97 -19.77 -7.55 -11.55
N GLU A 98 -21.03 -7.36 -11.99
CA GLU A 98 -22.19 -8.03 -11.41
C GLU A 98 -22.36 -9.48 -11.92
N GLY A 99 -22.61 -10.44 -11.02
CA GLY A 99 -22.86 -11.86 -11.33
C GLY A 99 -22.32 -12.82 -10.27
N ARG A 100 -22.43 -14.15 -10.48
CA ARG A 100 -21.94 -15.23 -9.57
C ARG A 100 -20.47 -15.11 -9.15
N ILE A 101 -19.69 -14.26 -9.83
CA ILE A 101 -18.31 -13.90 -9.49
C ILE A 101 -18.27 -12.69 -8.53
N GLY A 102 -19.15 -11.70 -8.67
CA GLY A 102 -19.28 -10.56 -7.75
C GLY A 102 -19.86 -10.94 -6.36
N ALA A 103 -20.64 -12.02 -6.27
CA ALA A 103 -21.09 -12.59 -5.00
C ALA A 103 -19.96 -13.26 -4.17
N LEU A 104 -18.77 -13.45 -4.76
CA LEU A 104 -17.56 -13.83 -4.03
C LEU A 104 -16.73 -12.61 -3.60
N PHE A 105 -17.19 -11.38 -3.84
CA PHE A 105 -16.48 -10.15 -3.47
C PHE A 105 -17.38 -9.09 -2.79
N THR A 106 -18.66 -9.41 -2.53
CA THR A 106 -19.60 -8.65 -1.67
C THR A 106 -19.97 -9.50 -0.47
#